data_AF-M1T3D1-F1
#
_entry.id   AF-M1T3D1-F1
#
_cell.length_a   1.000
_cell.length_b   1.000
_cell.length_c   1.000
_cell.angle_alpha   90.00
_cell.angle_beta   90.00
_cell.angle_gamma   90.00
#
_symmetry.space_group_name_H-M   'P 1'
#
loop_
_entity.id
_entity.type
_entity.pdbx_description
1 polymer ?
#
loop_
_entity_poly.entity_id
_entity_poly.type
_entity_poly.pdbx_seq_one_letter_code
_entity_poly.pdbx_strand_id
1 'polypeptide(L)'
;MVVRYIDQSQADRLVIIGSSLGGFYTNYLAEKYQCKGVALNPAVYAARELEPHVGMMTAYDSEEPFDFKAEYIDELRALQVKCITNPERYFLIAAKGDELLDWKEMVTFYSGAKQLILEGSDHGIADYADHLPAVIEFIEH
;
A
#
# COMPACT_ATOMS: atom_id res chain seq x y z
N MET A 1 5.52 8.69 13.37
CA MET A 1 6.89 9.00 12.89
C MET A 1 6.87 9.54 11.45
N VAL A 2 6.31 8.83 10.47
CA VAL A 2 6.29 9.26 9.05
C VAL A 2 5.65 10.64 8.81
N VAL A 3 4.44 10.87 9.34
CA VAL A 3 3.73 12.18 9.26
C VAL A 3 4.61 13.33 9.72
N ARG A 4 5.33 13.16 10.84
CA ARG A 4 6.23 14.19 11.36
C ARG A 4 7.38 14.51 10.39
N TYR A 5 7.96 13.50 9.74
CA TYR A 5 9.00 13.71 8.74
C TYR A 5 8.47 14.44 7.51
N ILE A 6 7.27 14.08 7.05
CA ILE A 6 6.62 14.77 5.92
C ILE A 6 6.33 16.22 6.28
N ASP A 7 5.73 16.48 7.44
CA ASP A 7 5.37 17.84 7.90
C ASP A 7 6.59 18.75 8.10
N GLN A 8 7.78 18.18 8.31
CA GLN A 8 9.04 18.90 8.48
C GLN A 8 9.86 19.01 7.19
N SER A 9 9.42 18.35 6.12
CA SER A 9 10.10 18.37 4.83
C SER A 9 9.98 19.74 4.16
N GLN A 10 11.04 20.13 3.45
CA GLN A 10 11.03 21.31 2.55
C GLN A 10 10.95 20.90 1.07
N ALA A 11 10.65 19.63 0.78
CA ALA A 11 10.52 19.17 -0.59
C ALA A 11 9.31 19.82 -1.28
N ASP A 12 9.50 20.28 -2.51
CA ASP A 12 8.43 20.91 -3.31
C ASP A 12 7.41 19.88 -3.82
N ARG A 13 7.80 18.60 -3.87
CA ARG A 13 6.97 17.49 -4.34
C ARG A 13 7.08 16.30 -3.41
N LEU A 14 5.93 15.73 -3.05
CA LEU A 14 5.81 14.50 -2.28
C LEU A 14 5.18 13.42 -3.15
N VAL A 15 5.73 12.21 -3.07
CA VAL A 15 5.15 11.01 -3.66
C VAL A 15 5.29 9.89 -2.63
N ILE A 16 4.23 9.14 -2.42
CA ILE A 16 4.24 7.98 -1.51
C ILE A 16 4.21 6.71 -2.35
N ILE A 17 5.13 5.79 -2.08
CA ILE A 17 5.19 4.49 -2.73
C ILE A 17 5.19 3.44 -1.62
N GLY A 18 4.32 2.45 -1.72
CA GLY A 18 4.18 1.42 -0.69
C GLY A 18 3.66 0.10 -1.26
N SER A 19 4.22 -1.00 -0.76
CA SER A 19 3.83 -2.35 -1.10
C SER A 19 3.09 -3.04 0.05
N SER A 20 2.16 -3.95 -0.25
CA SER A 20 1.43 -4.73 0.78
C SER A 20 0.79 -3.82 1.83
N LEU A 21 1.11 -3.97 3.12
CA LEU A 21 0.68 -3.06 4.19
C LEU A 21 1.16 -1.61 3.97
N GLY A 22 2.33 -1.41 3.36
CA GLY A 22 2.78 -0.09 2.91
C GLY A 22 1.81 0.57 1.94
N GLY A 23 1.17 -0.20 1.05
CA GLY A 23 0.15 0.29 0.12
C GLY A 23 -1.13 0.77 0.81
N PHE A 24 -1.50 0.17 1.94
CA PHE A 24 -2.56 0.69 2.81
C PHE A 24 -2.20 2.09 3.35
N TYR A 25 -0.98 2.24 3.87
CA TYR A 25 -0.51 3.55 4.34
C TYR A 25 -0.34 4.57 3.22
N THR A 26 -0.01 4.13 2.00
CA THR A 26 0.00 4.99 0.80
C THR A 26 -1.35 5.66 0.62
N ASN A 27 -2.46 4.94 0.77
CA ASN A 27 -3.80 5.53 0.64
C ASN A 27 -4.03 6.60 1.70
N TYR A 28 -3.76 6.30 2.96
CA TYR A 28 -3.93 7.27 4.05
C TYR A 28 -3.08 8.53 3.85
N LEU A 29 -1.80 8.37 3.50
CA LEU A 29 -0.87 9.49 3.35
C LEU A 29 -1.17 10.30 2.08
N ALA A 30 -1.47 9.65 0.95
CA ALA A 30 -1.82 10.34 -0.29
C ALA A 30 -3.13 11.14 -0.16
N GLU A 31 -4.12 10.61 0.55
CA GLU A 31 -5.34 11.38 0.91
C GLU A 31 -5.02 12.52 1.88
N LYS A 32 -4.20 12.28 2.92
CA LYS A 32 -3.89 13.33 3.90
C LYS A 32 -3.13 14.51 3.29
N TYR A 33 -2.16 14.23 2.42
CA TYR A 33 -1.27 15.24 1.85
C TYR A 33 -1.65 15.64 0.42
N GLN A 34 -2.71 15.06 -0.13
CA GLN A 34 -3.20 15.33 -1.49
C GLN A 34 -2.10 15.15 -2.55
N CYS A 35 -1.24 14.15 -2.36
CA CYS A 35 -0.08 13.89 -3.21
C CYS A 35 -0.25 12.59 -4.00
N LYS A 36 0.67 12.32 -4.92
CA LYS A 36 0.64 11.06 -5.69
C LYS A 36 0.96 9.86 -4.81
N GLY A 37 0.30 8.75 -5.09
CA GLY A 37 0.46 7.46 -4.43
C GLY A 37 0.66 6.32 -5.43
N VAL A 38 1.71 5.53 -5.26
CA VAL A 38 1.93 4.29 -6.00
C VAL A 38 1.75 3.12 -5.04
N ALA A 39 0.81 2.23 -5.37
CA ALA A 39 0.42 1.11 -4.52
C ALA A 39 0.75 -0.20 -5.22
N LEU A 40 1.57 -1.03 -4.58
CA LEU A 40 2.07 -2.30 -5.12
C LEU A 40 1.47 -3.46 -4.32
N ASN A 41 0.62 -4.29 -4.93
CA ASN A 41 -0.15 -5.33 -4.21
C ASN A 41 -0.70 -4.85 -2.85
N PRO A 42 -1.46 -3.73 -2.78
CA PRO A 42 -1.83 -3.11 -1.52
C PRO A 42 -2.84 -3.93 -0.71
N ALA A 43 -2.62 -4.00 0.61
CA ALA A 43 -3.62 -4.49 1.58
C ALA A 43 -4.72 -3.45 1.79
N VAL A 44 -5.61 -3.25 0.80
CA VAL A 44 -6.61 -2.17 0.79
C VAL A 44 -7.54 -2.14 2.01
N TYR A 45 -7.77 -3.30 2.64
CA TYR A 45 -8.52 -3.45 3.90
C TYR A 45 -7.66 -4.09 5.00
N ALA A 46 -6.49 -3.50 5.29
CA ALA A 46 -5.46 -4.07 6.16
C ALA A 46 -5.97 -4.61 7.51
N ALA A 47 -6.92 -3.94 8.17
CA ALA A 47 -7.48 -4.43 9.43
C ALA A 47 -8.18 -5.79 9.28
N ARG A 48 -8.93 -5.99 8.18
CA ARG A 48 -9.59 -7.27 7.88
C ARG A 48 -8.57 -8.37 7.59
N GLU A 49 -7.53 -8.03 6.84
CA GLU A 49 -6.48 -8.99 6.45
C GLU A 49 -5.62 -9.41 7.65
N LEU A 50 -5.34 -8.50 8.57
CA LEU A 50 -4.40 -8.73 9.68
C LEU A 50 -5.06 -9.18 10.98
N GLU A 51 -6.36 -8.96 11.17
CA GLU A 51 -7.08 -9.39 12.36
C GLU A 51 -6.95 -10.90 12.67
N PRO A 52 -6.98 -11.82 11.68
CA PRO A 52 -6.74 -13.25 11.93
C PRO A 52 -5.34 -13.59 12.45
N HIS A 53 -4.38 -12.67 12.35
CA HIS A 53 -2.99 -12.85 12.76
C HIS A 53 -2.69 -12.32 14.17
N VAL A 54 -3.68 -11.76 14.87
CA VAL A 54 -3.52 -11.29 16.25
C VAL A 54 -3.06 -12.41 17.17
N GLY A 55 -2.00 -12.15 17.94
CA GLY A 55 -1.37 -13.07 18.87
C GLY A 55 0.14 -13.16 18.68
N MET A 56 0.73 -14.21 19.25
CA MET A 56 2.17 -14.45 19.14
C MET A 56 2.56 -14.83 17.72
N MET A 57 3.40 -14.00 17.12
CA MET A 57 4.02 -14.20 15.82
C MET A 57 5.54 -14.29 15.96
N THR A 58 6.20 -14.73 14.91
CA THR A 58 7.65 -14.64 14.78
C THR A 58 7.97 -13.52 13.80
N ALA A 59 8.84 -12.60 14.18
CA ALA A 59 9.31 -11.55 13.28
C ALA A 59 9.99 -12.16 12.05
N TYR A 60 9.65 -11.64 10.88
CA TYR A 60 10.12 -12.16 9.60
C TYR A 60 11.64 -12.03 9.41
N ASP A 61 12.25 -11.01 10.02
CA ASP A 61 13.64 -10.61 9.82
C ASP A 61 14.59 -11.02 10.96
N SER A 62 14.08 -11.33 12.15
CA SER A 62 14.91 -11.61 13.33
C SER A 62 14.60 -12.92 14.05
N GLU A 63 13.60 -13.69 13.61
CA GLU A 63 13.07 -14.87 14.33
C GLU A 63 12.63 -14.60 15.78
N GLU A 64 12.57 -13.33 16.20
CA GLU A 64 12.17 -12.97 17.54
C GLU A 64 10.65 -13.10 17.71
N PRO A 65 10.17 -13.65 18.83
CA PRO A 65 8.75 -13.68 19.11
C PRO A 65 8.24 -12.26 19.32
N PHE A 66 7.17 -11.92 18.63
CA PHE A 66 6.50 -10.64 18.71
C PHE A 66 5.01 -10.84 18.95
N ASP A 67 4.46 -10.11 19.91
CA ASP A 67 3.02 -10.12 20.21
C ASP A 67 2.31 -9.11 19.29
N PHE A 68 1.63 -9.58 18.25
CA PHE A 68 0.83 -8.74 17.37
C PHE A 68 -0.53 -8.50 18.00
N LYS A 69 -0.66 -7.37 18.68
CA LYS A 69 -1.80 -7.05 19.53
C LYS A 69 -3.02 -6.57 18.76
N ALA A 70 -4.20 -6.80 19.33
CA ALA A 70 -5.46 -6.28 18.83
C ALA A 70 -5.48 -4.74 18.70
N GLU A 71 -4.74 -4.01 19.55
CA GLU A 71 -4.64 -2.54 19.49
C GLU A 71 -4.10 -2.04 18.14
N TYR A 72 -3.22 -2.81 17.49
CA TYR A 72 -2.71 -2.46 16.16
C TYR A 72 -3.78 -2.57 15.08
N ILE A 73 -4.75 -3.46 15.24
CA ILE A 73 -5.90 -3.55 14.32
C ILE A 73 -6.78 -2.30 14.46
N ASP A 74 -6.98 -1.79 15.67
CA ASP A 74 -7.74 -0.56 15.89
C ASP A 74 -7.02 0.67 15.31
N GLU A 75 -5.69 0.72 15.39
CA GLU A 75 -4.88 1.73 14.71
C GLU A 75 -5.06 1.67 13.19
N LEU A 76 -5.07 0.48 12.58
CA LEU A 76 -5.35 0.32 11.16
C LEU A 76 -6.77 0.79 10.80
N ARG A 77 -7.78 0.42 11.60
CA ARG A 77 -9.17 0.88 11.39
C ARG A 77 -9.27 2.41 11.41
N ALA A 78 -8.53 3.08 12.28
CA ALA A 78 -8.51 4.54 12.38
C ALA A 78 -7.90 5.22 11.13
N LEU A 79 -7.03 4.52 10.40
CA LEU A 79 -6.35 5.04 9.20
C LEU A 79 -7.05 4.65 7.89
N GLN A 80 -8.08 3.80 7.93
CA GLN A 80 -8.74 3.27 6.74
C GLN A 80 -9.32 4.40 5.86
N VAL A 81 -8.81 4.48 4.64
CA VAL A 81 -9.45 5.24 3.55
C VAL A 81 -10.58 4.39 2.98
N LYS A 82 -11.82 4.91 3.02
CA LYS A 82 -12.99 4.17 2.51
C LYS A 82 -13.05 4.13 0.99
N CYS A 83 -12.65 5.23 0.34
CA CYS A 83 -12.55 5.36 -1.10
C CYS A 83 -11.54 6.46 -1.43
N ILE A 84 -10.82 6.29 -2.54
CA ILE A 84 -9.92 7.33 -3.05
C ILE A 84 -10.74 8.53 -3.57
N THR A 85 -10.30 9.75 -3.26
CA THR A 85 -11.08 10.96 -3.61
C THR A 85 -10.71 11.56 -4.97
N ASN A 86 -9.49 11.30 -5.45
CA ASN A 86 -9.05 11.67 -6.80
C ASN A 86 -8.24 10.51 -7.41
N PRO A 87 -8.83 9.73 -8.33
CA PRO A 87 -8.15 8.59 -8.93
C PRO A 87 -6.87 8.92 -9.70
N GLU A 88 -6.75 10.13 -10.27
CA GLU A 88 -5.56 10.55 -11.03
C GLU A 88 -4.30 10.64 -10.17
N ARG A 89 -4.43 10.71 -8.84
CA ARG A 89 -3.29 10.67 -7.91
C ARG A 89 -2.69 9.29 -7.74
N TYR A 90 -3.37 8.25 -8.19
CA TYR A 90 -3.01 6.88 -7.87
C TYR A 90 -2.52 6.09 -9.07
N PHE A 91 -1.51 5.27 -8.82
CA PHE A 91 -1.10 4.20 -9.72
C PHE A 91 -1.07 2.87 -8.95
N LEU A 92 -1.97 1.96 -9.32
CA LEU A 92 -1.99 0.59 -8.81
C LEU A 92 -1.14 -0.32 -9.71
N ILE A 93 -0.27 -1.10 -9.09
CA ILE A 93 0.32 -2.30 -9.70
C ILE A 93 -0.15 -3.50 -8.88
N ALA A 94 -0.87 -4.42 -9.52
CA ALA A 94 -1.43 -5.61 -8.86
C ALA A 94 -1.09 -6.87 -9.65
N ALA A 95 -0.63 -7.91 -8.96
CA ALA A 95 -0.32 -9.21 -9.53
C ALA A 95 -1.52 -10.16 -9.41
N LYS A 96 -1.92 -10.80 -10.51
CA LYS A 96 -2.93 -11.86 -10.45
C LYS A 96 -2.43 -13.11 -9.72
N GLY A 97 -1.11 -13.28 -9.63
CA GLY A 97 -0.46 -14.35 -8.89
C GLY A 97 -0.24 -14.06 -7.41
N ASP A 98 -0.68 -12.91 -6.89
CA ASP A 98 -0.65 -12.62 -5.45
C ASP A 98 -1.47 -13.68 -4.69
N GLU A 99 -0.75 -14.45 -3.88
CA GLU A 99 -1.27 -15.57 -3.10
C GLU A 99 -1.84 -15.15 -1.74
N LEU A 100 -1.63 -13.90 -1.32
CA LEU A 100 -2.05 -13.38 -0.01
C LEU A 100 -3.26 -12.44 -0.12
N LEU A 101 -3.34 -11.63 -1.17
CA LEU A 101 -4.35 -10.58 -1.30
C LEU A 101 -5.13 -10.69 -2.63
N ASP A 102 -6.44 -10.42 -2.60
CA ASP A 102 -7.27 -10.47 -3.81
C ASP A 102 -7.05 -9.22 -4.68
N TRP A 103 -6.35 -9.41 -5.81
CA TRP A 103 -6.12 -8.36 -6.79
C TRP A 103 -7.42 -7.73 -7.34
N LYS A 104 -8.56 -8.44 -7.34
CA LYS A 104 -9.84 -7.87 -7.79
C LYS A 104 -10.37 -6.82 -6.83
N GLU A 105 -10.16 -7.02 -5.53
CA GLU A 105 -10.50 -6.01 -4.53
C GLU A 105 -9.63 -4.77 -4.68
N MET A 106 -8.34 -4.96 -4.99
CA MET A 106 -7.44 -3.85 -5.32
C MET A 106 -7.96 -3.08 -6.55
N VAL A 107 -8.24 -3.77 -7.66
CA VAL A 107 -8.78 -3.15 -8.90
C VAL A 107 -10.05 -2.36 -8.62
N THR A 108 -10.93 -2.90 -7.79
CA THR A 108 -12.20 -2.26 -7.41
C THR A 108 -11.95 -1.01 -6.54
N PHE A 109 -11.06 -1.11 -5.56
CA PHE A 109 -10.71 0.01 -4.67
C PHE A 109 -10.11 1.20 -5.44
N TYR A 110 -9.27 0.91 -6.44
CA TYR A 110 -8.62 1.93 -7.28
C TYR A 110 -9.38 2.25 -8.57
N SER A 111 -10.71 2.06 -8.59
CA SER A 111 -11.51 2.36 -9.78
C SER A 111 -11.28 3.78 -10.30
N GLY A 112 -10.98 3.90 -11.60
CA GLY A 112 -10.68 5.17 -12.28
C GLY A 112 -9.22 5.63 -12.20
N ALA A 113 -8.37 4.99 -11.39
CA ALA A 113 -6.93 5.31 -11.31
C ALA A 113 -6.14 4.68 -12.46
N LYS A 114 -4.86 5.04 -12.61
CA LYS A 114 -3.94 4.27 -13.47
C LYS A 114 -3.76 2.89 -12.84
N GLN A 115 -3.89 1.83 -13.62
CA GLN A 115 -3.72 0.45 -13.14
C GLN A 115 -2.85 -0.35 -14.10
N LEU A 116 -1.94 -1.14 -13.55
CA LEU A 116 -1.17 -2.16 -14.27
C LEU A 116 -1.43 -3.50 -13.58
N ILE A 117 -2.13 -4.39 -14.29
CA ILE A 117 -2.47 -5.72 -13.77
C ILE A 117 -1.53 -6.73 -14.41
N LEU A 118 -0.68 -7.35 -13.59
CA LEU A 118 0.29 -8.33 -14.03
C LEU A 118 -0.40 -9.69 -14.15
N GLU A 119 -0.24 -10.37 -15.28
CA GLU A 119 -0.86 -11.68 -15.52
C GLU A 119 -0.30 -12.79 -14.61
N GLY A 120 0.93 -12.62 -14.10
CA GLY A 120 1.58 -13.51 -13.15
C GLY A 120 2.19 -12.75 -11.97
N SER A 121 3.46 -13.06 -11.65
CA SER A 121 4.19 -12.59 -10.46
C SER A 121 3.66 -13.17 -9.14
N ASP A 122 4.16 -12.68 -8.03
CA ASP A 122 3.84 -13.10 -6.66
C ASP A 122 3.43 -11.89 -5.79
N HIS A 123 3.10 -12.14 -4.52
CA HIS A 123 2.79 -11.06 -3.57
C HIS A 123 3.90 -9.99 -3.49
N GLY A 124 5.17 -10.39 -3.63
CA GLY A 124 6.32 -9.50 -3.54
C GLY A 124 6.58 -8.66 -4.80
N ILE A 125 5.94 -8.98 -5.92
CA ILE A 125 6.26 -8.45 -7.25
C ILE A 125 7.76 -8.60 -7.53
N ALA A 126 8.26 -9.84 -7.53
CA ALA A 126 9.69 -10.14 -7.74
C ALA A 126 10.29 -9.52 -9.02
N ASP A 127 9.44 -9.24 -10.02
CA ASP A 127 9.74 -8.59 -11.30
C ASP A 127 9.57 -7.06 -11.28
N TYR A 128 9.50 -6.41 -10.10
CA TYR A 128 9.26 -4.96 -9.97
C TYR A 128 10.21 -4.08 -10.80
N ALA A 129 11.46 -4.52 -11.01
CA ALA A 129 12.44 -3.79 -11.81
C ALA A 129 11.95 -3.53 -13.24
N ASP A 130 11.16 -4.44 -13.82
CA ASP A 130 10.61 -4.31 -15.18
C ASP A 130 9.49 -3.25 -15.23
N HIS A 131 8.85 -2.96 -14.09
CA HIS A 131 7.73 -2.04 -13.96
C HIS A 131 8.15 -0.64 -13.49
N LEU A 132 9.38 -0.49 -12.99
CA LEU A 132 9.92 0.79 -12.50
C LEU A 132 9.83 1.93 -13.52
N PRO A 133 10.10 1.75 -14.84
CA PRO A 133 9.97 2.83 -15.80
C PRO A 133 8.55 3.45 -15.84
N ALA A 134 7.50 2.63 -15.74
CA ALA A 134 6.12 3.11 -15.72
C ALA A 134 5.78 3.87 -14.42
N VAL A 135 6.41 3.48 -13.30
CA VAL A 135 6.32 4.19 -12.03
C VAL A 135 6.98 5.56 -12.14
N ILE A 136 8.20 5.65 -12.68
CA ILE A 136 8.91 6.91 -12.89
C ILE A 136 8.11 7.85 -13.79
N GLU A 137 7.63 7.37 -14.94
CA GLU A 137 6.78 8.15 -15.86
C GLU A 137 5.54 8.71 -15.13
N PHE A 138 4.88 7.88 -14.32
CA PHE A 138 3.70 8.32 -13.56
C PHE A 138 4.05 9.40 -12.54
N ILE A 139 5.17 9.30 -11.83
CA ILE A 139 5.52 10.25 -10.78
C ILE A 139 6.13 11.54 -11.33
N GLU A 140 6.66 11.56 -12.56
CA GLU A 140 7.19 12.76 -13.21
C GLU A 140 6.08 13.71 -13.69
N HIS A 141 4.97 13.18 -14.21
CA HIS A 141 3.86 13.96 -14.79
C HIS A 141 2.77 14.29 -13.78
#